data_AF-A0AB94ITY9-F1
#
_entry.id   AF-A0AB94ITY9-F1
#
_cell.length_a   1.000
_cell.length_b   1.000
_cell.length_c   1.000
_cell.angle_alpha   90.00
_cell.angle_beta   90.00
_cell.angle_gamma   90.00
#
_symmetry.space_group_name_H-M   'P 1'
#
loop_
_entity.id
_entity.type
_entity.pdbx_description
1 polymer ?
#
loop_
_entity_poly.entity_id
_entity_poly.type
_entity_poly.pdbx_seq_one_letter_code
_entity_poly.pdbx_strand_id
1 'polypeptide(L)'
;ATAVPHAEVLEAAKPLLKEKGIDLEIKVFQDYILPNVALKDKDLDANYFQTPGYLALQMKDNKDFDFVSVGEIHKEPIGVYSKKYKSLKDLPNGAKIIMSNSFSDHGRILPIFEKAGLIKLKDGVGANARVEDIIENPKNLDFSTLIEAKLLASSFESGEGDAVVINTNYALEGGVDIGKYGIAFEGDDVVPANLVVVRSEDKDKETIKTFVDVLKSKEIQDFIKEKYKGSVVTVSE
;
A
#
# COMPACT_ATOMS: atom_id res chain seq x y z
N ALA A 1 7.34 -2.09 10.90
CA ALA A 1 6.80 -2.50 9.59
C ALA A 1 5.36 -2.97 9.75
N THR A 2 4.55 -2.95 8.69
CA THR A 2 3.28 -3.69 8.66
C THR A 2 3.53 -5.20 8.53
N ALA A 3 2.53 -6.04 8.81
CA ALA A 3 2.71 -7.48 8.93
C ALA A 3 3.16 -8.13 7.60
N VAL A 4 2.33 -8.07 6.56
CA VAL A 4 2.59 -8.69 5.26
C VAL A 4 2.59 -7.59 4.20
N PRO A 5 3.49 -7.57 3.20
CA PRO A 5 4.70 -8.40 3.11
C PRO A 5 5.86 -7.91 3.99
N HIS A 6 5.77 -6.70 4.55
CA HIS A 6 6.92 -5.94 5.02
C HIS A 6 7.69 -6.63 6.14
N ALA A 7 7.03 -7.08 7.22
CA ALA A 7 7.72 -7.77 8.30
C ALA A 7 8.29 -9.12 7.84
N GLU A 8 7.60 -9.84 6.95
CA GLU A 8 8.10 -11.11 6.43
C GLU A 8 9.35 -10.93 5.54
N VAL A 9 9.42 -9.84 4.78
CA VAL A 9 10.64 -9.44 4.04
C VAL A 9 11.77 -9.11 5.00
N LEU A 10 11.49 -8.40 6.09
CA LEU A 10 12.48 -8.09 7.13
C LEU A 10 12.99 -9.36 7.83
N GLU A 11 12.12 -10.33 8.11
CA GLU A 11 12.53 -11.61 8.69
C GLU A 11 13.43 -12.40 7.74
N ALA A 12 13.15 -12.39 6.43
CA ALA A 12 14.03 -13.00 5.43
C ALA A 12 15.41 -12.30 5.33
N ALA A 13 15.45 -10.98 5.54
CA ALA A 13 16.68 -10.19 5.53
C ALA A 13 17.52 -10.31 6.80
N LYS A 14 16.90 -10.65 7.93
CA LYS A 14 17.54 -10.74 9.25
C LYS A 14 18.85 -11.56 9.28
N PRO A 15 18.94 -12.79 8.72
CA PRO A 15 20.21 -13.52 8.69
C PRO A 15 21.30 -12.82 7.86
N LEU A 16 20.95 -12.23 6.71
CA LEU A 16 21.89 -11.51 5.84
C LEU A 16 22.42 -10.24 6.50
N LEU A 17 21.59 -9.55 7.28
CA LEU A 17 21.97 -8.39 8.07
C LEU A 17 22.91 -8.77 9.22
N LYS A 18 22.65 -9.91 9.88
CA LYS A 18 23.49 -10.42 10.96
C LYS A 18 24.92 -10.73 10.50
N GLU A 19 25.09 -11.28 9.29
CA GLU A 19 26.41 -11.48 8.67
C GLU A 19 27.17 -10.17 8.44
N LYS A 20 26.45 -9.06 8.27
CA LYS A 20 27.01 -7.71 8.14
C LYS A 20 27.12 -6.97 9.48
N GLY A 21 26.91 -7.66 10.60
CA GLY A 21 27.02 -7.09 11.94
C GLY A 21 25.83 -6.23 12.39
N ILE A 22 24.68 -6.35 11.73
CA ILE A 22 23.44 -5.64 12.09
C ILE A 22 22.47 -6.62 12.75
N ASP A 23 22.11 -6.37 14.01
CA ASP A 23 21.04 -7.12 14.69
C ASP A 23 19.70 -6.42 14.46
N LEU A 24 18.83 -7.04 13.67
CA LEU A 24 17.55 -6.46 13.28
C LEU A 24 16.44 -6.81 14.29
N GLU A 25 15.89 -5.79 14.94
CA GLU A 25 14.66 -5.88 15.72
C GLU A 25 13.45 -5.42 14.89
N ILE A 26 12.37 -6.20 14.89
CA ILE A 26 11.19 -5.94 14.06
C ILE A 26 10.00 -5.67 14.98
N LYS A 27 9.49 -4.43 14.94
CA LYS A 27 8.21 -4.06 15.54
C LYS A 27 7.12 -4.06 14.47
N VAL A 28 6.13 -4.93 14.65
CA VAL A 28 4.99 -5.08 13.74
C VAL A 28 3.85 -4.18 14.18
N PHE A 29 3.27 -3.44 13.22
CA PHE A 29 2.11 -2.58 13.41
C PHE A 29 0.95 -3.03 12.52
N GLN A 30 -0.27 -2.80 12.99
CA GLN A 30 -1.50 -3.17 12.28
C GLN A 30 -2.14 -2.00 11.52
N ASP A 31 -1.70 -0.77 11.80
CA ASP A 31 -2.20 0.46 11.20
C ASP A 31 -1.08 1.28 10.54
N TYR A 32 -1.48 2.31 9.81
CA TYR A 32 -0.58 3.19 9.05
C TYR A 32 -0.17 4.47 9.81
N ILE A 33 -0.65 4.67 11.04
CA ILE A 33 -0.41 5.89 11.82
C ILE A 33 0.77 5.68 12.76
N LEU A 34 0.71 4.63 13.59
CA LEU A 34 1.70 4.34 14.63
C LEU A 34 3.14 4.17 14.12
N PRO A 35 3.43 3.59 12.93
CA PRO A 35 4.81 3.47 12.46
C PRO A 35 5.53 4.82 12.27
N ASN A 36 4.82 5.87 11.85
CA ASN A 36 5.41 7.20 11.68
C ASN A 36 5.57 7.90 13.04
N VAL A 37 4.62 7.74 13.96
CA VAL A 37 4.74 8.24 15.33
C VAL A 37 5.94 7.62 16.04
N ALA A 38 6.08 6.29 15.97
CA ALA A 38 7.21 5.58 16.56
C ALA A 38 8.56 5.97 15.91
N LEU A 39 8.59 6.26 14.60
CA LEU A 39 9.79 6.77 13.94
C LEU A 39 10.15 8.18 14.43
N LYS A 40 9.16 9.08 14.57
CA LYS A 40 9.38 10.43 15.14
C LYS A 40 9.94 10.34 16.56
N ASP A 41 9.32 9.52 17.41
CA ASP A 41 9.62 9.42 18.84
C ASP A 41 10.91 8.65 19.14
N LYS A 42 11.63 8.21 18.09
CA LYS A 42 12.90 7.47 18.16
C LYS A 42 12.78 6.06 18.76
N ASP A 43 11.56 5.52 18.77
CA ASP A 43 11.30 4.10 19.07
C ASP A 43 11.74 3.18 17.92
N LEU A 44 11.92 3.73 16.72
CA LEU A 44 12.38 3.02 15.53
C LEU A 44 13.52 3.79 14.86
N ASP A 45 14.49 3.09 14.26
CA ASP A 45 15.50 3.72 13.39
C ASP A 45 14.98 3.93 11.96
N ALA A 46 14.12 3.03 11.49
CA ALA A 46 13.50 3.07 10.18
C ALA A 46 12.09 2.48 10.24
N ASN A 47 11.21 2.90 9.34
CA ASN A 47 9.96 2.20 9.06
C ASN A 47 9.88 1.76 7.59
N TYR A 48 9.07 0.74 7.35
CA TYR A 48 8.88 0.12 6.05
C TYR A 48 7.42 -0.36 5.98
N PHE A 49 6.58 0.45 5.34
CA PHE A 49 5.13 0.23 5.22
C PHE A 49 4.42 1.15 4.21
N GLN A 50 5.04 2.25 3.79
CA GLN A 50 4.38 3.39 3.14
C GLN A 50 4.93 3.71 1.76
N THR A 51 4.12 4.40 0.95
CA THR A 51 4.47 4.88 -0.39
C THR A 51 4.83 6.37 -0.37
N PRO A 52 5.43 6.94 -1.45
CA PRO A 52 5.76 8.36 -1.53
C PRO A 52 4.57 9.29 -1.31
N GLY A 53 3.40 8.95 -1.85
CA GLY A 53 2.18 9.75 -1.68
C GLY A 53 1.70 9.79 -0.23
N TYR A 54 1.76 8.65 0.48
CA TYR A 54 1.43 8.59 1.90
C TYR A 54 2.44 9.39 2.73
N LEU A 55 3.74 9.20 2.50
CA LEU A 55 4.80 9.94 3.19
C LEU A 55 4.66 11.46 3.03
N ALA A 56 4.43 11.92 1.79
CA ALA A 56 4.26 13.34 1.49
C ALA A 56 3.03 13.94 2.20
N LEU A 57 1.92 13.19 2.26
CA LEU A 57 0.73 13.62 2.98
C LEU A 57 0.99 13.69 4.49
N GLN A 58 1.65 12.68 5.06
CA GLN A 58 1.98 12.64 6.49
C GLN A 58 2.89 13.80 6.91
N MET A 59 3.91 14.14 6.11
CA MET A 59 4.79 15.29 6.39
C MET A 59 4.07 16.64 6.18
N LYS A 60 3.10 16.71 5.26
CA LYS A 60 2.29 17.91 5.06
C LYS A 60 1.41 18.18 6.29
N ASP A 61 0.77 17.14 6.81
CA ASP A 61 -0.24 17.23 7.86
C ASP A 61 0.37 17.25 9.28
N ASN A 62 1.61 16.75 9.45
CA ASN A 62 2.33 16.73 10.73
C ASN A 62 3.66 17.50 10.59
N LYS A 63 3.71 18.73 11.10
CA LYS A 63 4.86 19.65 10.92
C LYS A 63 6.15 19.20 11.59
N ASP A 64 6.01 18.31 12.54
CA ASP A 64 7.07 17.74 13.37
C ASP A 64 7.56 16.38 12.85
N PHE A 65 7.08 15.94 11.69
CA PHE A 65 7.67 14.83 10.94
C PHE A 65 8.75 15.37 9.99
N ASP A 66 10.00 15.10 10.33
CA ASP A 66 11.17 15.35 9.46
C ASP A 66 11.75 14.01 9.00
N PHE A 67 11.20 13.49 7.91
CA PHE A 67 11.49 12.16 7.39
C PHE A 67 12.02 12.22 5.95
N VAL A 68 12.76 11.18 5.57
CA VAL A 68 13.24 11.00 4.21
C VAL A 68 13.20 9.53 3.83
N SER A 69 12.88 9.26 2.56
CA SER A 69 13.01 7.92 1.98
C SER A 69 14.48 7.62 1.67
N VAL A 70 14.93 6.43 2.05
CA VAL A 70 16.30 5.94 1.78
C VAL A 70 16.32 4.72 0.86
N GLY A 71 15.16 4.20 0.45
CA GLY A 71 15.10 3.10 -0.49
C GLY A 71 13.69 2.70 -0.90
N GLU A 72 13.51 2.42 -2.18
CA GLU A 72 12.34 1.74 -2.75
C GLU A 72 12.58 0.24 -2.76
N ILE A 73 11.66 -0.57 -2.23
CA ILE A 73 11.89 -2.01 -2.02
C ILE A 73 11.00 -2.87 -2.92
N HIS A 74 9.69 -2.63 -2.91
CA HIS A 74 8.72 -3.41 -3.68
C HIS A 74 7.47 -2.59 -3.97
N LYS A 75 6.63 -3.05 -4.89
CA LYS A 75 5.36 -2.44 -5.28
C LYS A 75 4.20 -3.35 -4.89
N GLU A 76 3.06 -2.73 -4.58
CA GLU A 76 1.82 -3.41 -4.20
C GLU A 76 0.64 -2.79 -4.97
N PRO A 77 0.22 -3.40 -6.10
CA PRO A 77 -0.92 -2.90 -6.88
C PRO A 77 -2.21 -3.02 -6.06
N ILE A 78 -2.89 -1.91 -5.78
CA ILE A 78 -4.16 -1.95 -5.04
C ILE A 78 -5.20 -2.75 -5.83
N GLY A 79 -5.92 -3.65 -5.16
CA GLY A 79 -6.95 -4.49 -5.78
C GLY A 79 -8.37 -4.04 -5.48
N VAL A 80 -9.27 -4.28 -6.43
CA VAL A 80 -10.72 -4.23 -6.23
C VAL A 80 -11.24 -5.67 -6.18
N TYR A 81 -11.98 -6.02 -5.14
CA TYR A 81 -12.40 -7.38 -4.84
C TYR A 81 -13.92 -7.51 -4.76
N SER A 82 -14.46 -8.61 -5.28
CA SER A 82 -15.89 -8.92 -5.15
C SER A 82 -16.13 -10.43 -5.04
N LYS A 83 -17.03 -10.82 -4.13
CA LYS A 83 -17.54 -12.21 -4.05
C LYS A 83 -18.64 -12.48 -5.09
N LYS A 84 -19.31 -11.43 -5.59
CA LYS A 84 -20.51 -11.53 -6.45
C LYS A 84 -20.20 -11.30 -7.93
N TYR A 85 -19.37 -10.30 -8.24
CA TYR A 85 -19.08 -9.87 -9.60
C TYR A 85 -17.69 -10.35 -10.04
N LYS A 86 -17.47 -10.47 -11.36
CA LYS A 86 -16.21 -10.96 -11.94
C LYS A 86 -15.37 -9.87 -12.60
N SER A 87 -15.97 -8.74 -12.91
CA SER A 87 -15.29 -7.57 -13.43
C SER A 87 -15.99 -6.29 -12.94
N LEU A 88 -15.29 -5.16 -13.02
CA LEU A 88 -15.88 -3.85 -12.76
C LEU A 88 -17.11 -3.58 -13.67
N LYS A 89 -17.11 -4.09 -14.90
CA LYS A 89 -18.21 -3.90 -15.86
C LYS A 89 -19.50 -4.60 -15.43
N ASP A 90 -19.40 -5.64 -14.60
CA ASP A 90 -20.55 -6.41 -14.12
C ASP A 90 -21.25 -5.76 -12.91
N LEU A 91 -20.64 -4.72 -12.31
CA LEU A 91 -21.23 -4.00 -11.19
C LEU A 91 -22.61 -3.41 -11.58
N PRO A 92 -23.65 -3.56 -10.74
CA PRO A 92 -24.97 -3.02 -11.03
C PRO A 92 -24.98 -1.49 -10.93
N ASN A 93 -26.07 -0.88 -11.40
CA ASN A 93 -26.32 0.52 -11.07
C ASN A 93 -26.52 0.68 -9.56
N GLY A 94 -25.96 1.73 -8.97
CA GLY A 94 -26.00 1.95 -7.52
C GLY A 94 -25.06 1.03 -6.73
N ALA A 95 -24.13 0.32 -7.38
CA ALA A 95 -23.24 -0.59 -6.68
C ALA A 95 -22.44 0.13 -5.58
N LYS A 96 -22.41 -0.46 -4.39
CA LYS A 96 -21.68 0.09 -3.25
C LYS A 96 -20.22 -0.35 -3.31
N ILE A 97 -19.33 0.63 -3.45
CA ILE A 97 -17.88 0.46 -3.49
C ILE A 97 -17.31 0.92 -2.15
N ILE A 98 -16.73 -0.01 -1.40
CA ILE A 98 -16.08 0.31 -0.13
C ILE A 98 -14.59 0.53 -0.37
N MET A 99 -14.04 1.64 0.11
CA MET A 99 -12.62 1.94 0.10
C MET A 99 -12.20 2.66 1.37
N SER A 100 -10.90 2.76 1.63
CA SER A 100 -10.43 3.35 2.88
C SER A 100 -10.62 4.87 2.92
N ASN A 101 -10.52 5.43 4.12
CA ASN A 101 -10.38 6.86 4.39
C ASN A 101 -8.97 7.42 4.08
N SER A 102 -8.07 6.61 3.51
CA SER A 102 -6.70 7.01 3.16
C SER A 102 -6.68 7.91 1.92
N PHE A 103 -6.59 9.22 2.11
CA PHE A 103 -6.61 10.19 1.01
C PHE A 103 -5.47 10.03 0.00
N SER A 104 -4.31 9.52 0.41
CA SER A 104 -3.22 9.23 -0.53
C SER A 104 -3.55 8.06 -1.46
N ASP A 105 -4.43 7.15 -1.05
CA ASP A 105 -4.86 6.01 -1.88
C ASP A 105 -6.01 6.38 -2.81
N HIS A 106 -6.80 7.42 -2.52
CA HIS A 106 -7.91 7.82 -3.39
C HIS A 106 -7.44 8.17 -4.81
N GLY A 107 -6.31 8.88 -4.92
CA GLY A 107 -5.67 9.21 -6.20
C GLY A 107 -5.11 7.99 -6.96
N ARG A 108 -4.98 6.84 -6.30
CA ARG A 108 -4.57 5.56 -6.92
C ARG A 108 -5.79 4.72 -7.30
N ILE A 109 -6.84 4.76 -6.49
CA ILE A 109 -8.04 3.94 -6.59
C ILE A 109 -8.99 4.44 -7.68
N LEU A 110 -9.33 5.73 -7.66
CA LEU A 110 -10.32 6.29 -8.59
C LEU A 110 -9.92 6.13 -10.07
N PRO A 111 -8.63 6.28 -10.46
CA PRO A 111 -8.19 5.98 -11.81
C PRO A 111 -8.45 4.53 -12.28
N ILE A 112 -8.58 3.56 -11.37
CA ILE A 112 -8.94 2.17 -11.75
C ILE A 112 -10.36 2.15 -12.35
N PHE A 113 -11.30 2.86 -11.74
CA PHE A 113 -12.68 2.96 -12.20
C PHE A 113 -12.81 3.86 -13.44
N GLU A 114 -12.01 4.91 -13.54
CA GLU A 114 -11.94 5.76 -14.73
C GLU A 114 -11.39 5.00 -15.95
N LYS A 115 -10.28 4.27 -15.79
CA LYS A 115 -9.72 3.40 -16.85
C LYS A 115 -10.72 2.31 -17.28
N ALA A 116 -11.60 1.87 -16.39
CA ALA A 116 -12.68 0.93 -16.70
C ALA A 116 -13.90 1.58 -17.39
N GLY A 117 -13.92 2.90 -17.55
CA GLY A 117 -15.01 3.66 -18.17
C GLY A 117 -16.26 3.78 -17.30
N LEU A 118 -16.13 3.59 -15.97
CA LEU A 118 -17.27 3.63 -15.04
C LEU A 118 -17.50 5.00 -14.40
N ILE A 119 -16.44 5.80 -14.33
CA ILE A 119 -16.47 7.18 -13.89
C ILE A 119 -15.59 8.04 -14.80
N LYS A 120 -15.70 9.35 -14.68
CA LYS A 120 -14.74 10.31 -15.22
C LYS A 120 -14.36 11.30 -14.14
N LEU A 121 -13.06 11.52 -13.97
CA LEU A 121 -12.53 12.50 -13.04
C LEU A 121 -12.37 13.84 -13.73
N LYS A 122 -12.40 14.91 -12.94
CA LYS A 122 -12.04 16.25 -13.38
C LYS A 122 -10.58 16.27 -13.84
N ASP A 123 -10.30 16.95 -14.95
CA ASP A 123 -8.95 17.10 -15.47
C ASP A 123 -8.01 17.76 -14.43
N GLY A 124 -6.79 17.23 -14.32
CA GLY A 124 -5.72 17.82 -13.51
C GLY A 124 -5.73 17.47 -12.01
N VAL A 125 -6.66 16.64 -11.53
CA VAL A 125 -6.70 16.24 -10.10
C VAL A 125 -5.56 15.30 -9.71
N GLY A 126 -5.14 14.41 -10.63
CA GLY A 126 -3.99 13.52 -10.46
C GLY A 126 -4.02 12.74 -9.13
N ALA A 127 -2.88 12.70 -8.43
CA ALA A 127 -2.74 12.02 -7.13
C ALA A 127 -3.65 12.59 -6.01
N ASN A 128 -4.25 13.77 -6.23
CA ASN A 128 -5.17 14.40 -5.28
C ASN A 128 -6.65 14.10 -5.58
N ALA A 129 -6.96 13.23 -6.54
CA ALA A 129 -8.35 12.88 -6.87
C ALA A 129 -9.15 12.46 -5.64
N ARG A 130 -10.39 12.94 -5.56
CA ARG A 130 -11.39 12.55 -4.56
C ARG A 130 -12.70 12.14 -5.22
N VAL A 131 -13.61 11.56 -4.44
CA VAL A 131 -14.95 11.17 -4.91
C VAL A 131 -15.71 12.41 -5.41
N GLU A 132 -15.49 13.56 -4.79
CA GLU A 132 -16.08 14.84 -5.18
C GLU A 132 -15.56 15.37 -6.53
N ASP A 133 -14.44 14.84 -7.03
CA ASP A 133 -13.88 15.19 -8.34
C ASP A 133 -14.47 14.36 -9.50
N ILE A 134 -15.40 13.44 -9.21
CA ILE A 134 -16.09 12.64 -10.23
C ILE A 134 -17.12 13.52 -10.96
N ILE A 135 -16.88 13.75 -12.26
CA ILE A 135 -17.74 14.58 -13.12
C ILE A 135 -18.74 13.78 -13.95
N GLU A 136 -18.48 12.48 -14.17
CA GLU A 136 -19.43 11.56 -14.81
C GLU A 136 -19.45 10.24 -14.03
N ASN A 137 -20.64 9.73 -13.70
CA ASN A 137 -20.85 8.44 -13.00
C ASN A 137 -22.12 7.76 -13.53
N PRO A 138 -22.12 7.23 -14.77
CA PRO A 138 -23.32 6.72 -15.44
C PRO A 138 -24.01 5.55 -14.72
N LYS A 139 -23.28 4.80 -13.89
CA LYS A 139 -23.84 3.71 -13.06
C LYS A 139 -24.27 4.17 -11.67
N ASN A 140 -24.12 5.44 -11.32
CA ASN A 140 -24.38 5.96 -9.97
C ASN A 140 -23.69 5.11 -8.88
N LEU A 141 -22.42 4.72 -9.11
CA LEU A 141 -21.63 3.99 -8.11
C LEU A 141 -21.54 4.80 -6.81
N ASP A 142 -21.75 4.14 -5.68
CA ASP A 142 -21.70 4.74 -4.35
C ASP A 142 -20.35 4.42 -3.68
N PHE A 143 -19.46 5.42 -3.58
CA PHE A 143 -18.14 5.25 -2.98
C PHE A 143 -18.19 5.58 -1.48
N SER A 144 -18.14 4.54 -0.65
CA SER A 144 -18.03 4.67 0.80
C SER A 144 -16.57 4.74 1.24
N THR A 145 -16.16 5.87 1.82
CA THR A 145 -14.76 6.20 2.15
C THR A 145 -14.49 6.29 3.66
N LEU A 146 -15.36 5.71 4.50
CA LEU A 146 -15.34 5.90 5.96
C LEU A 146 -14.55 4.83 6.72
N ILE A 147 -14.00 3.83 6.02
CA ILE A 147 -13.40 2.65 6.65
C ILE A 147 -11.89 2.84 6.79
N GLU A 148 -11.31 2.48 7.94
CA GLU A 148 -9.86 2.40 8.07
C GLU A 148 -9.29 1.28 7.18
N ALA A 149 -8.14 1.50 6.54
CA ALA A 149 -7.59 0.54 5.58
C ALA A 149 -7.45 -0.90 6.14
N LYS A 150 -7.04 -1.04 7.42
CA LYS A 150 -6.91 -2.34 8.11
C LYS A 150 -8.21 -3.15 8.24
N LEU A 151 -9.38 -2.50 8.10
CA LEU A 151 -10.70 -3.15 8.25
C LEU A 151 -11.29 -3.61 6.92
N LEU A 152 -10.67 -3.26 5.79
CA LEU A 152 -11.23 -3.53 4.46
C LEU A 152 -11.32 -5.03 4.15
N ALA A 153 -10.33 -5.83 4.56
CA ALA A 153 -10.41 -7.29 4.40
C ALA A 153 -11.59 -7.90 5.17
N SER A 154 -11.84 -7.41 6.39
CA SER A 154 -13.01 -7.83 7.19
C SER A 154 -14.33 -7.37 6.56
N SER A 155 -14.36 -6.17 5.97
CA SER A 155 -15.52 -5.63 5.26
C SER A 155 -15.85 -6.46 4.01
N PHE A 156 -14.80 -6.88 3.27
CA PHE A 156 -14.91 -7.80 2.14
C PHE A 156 -15.44 -9.16 2.57
N GLU A 157 -14.90 -9.72 3.65
CA GLU A 157 -15.32 -11.03 4.14
C GLU A 157 -16.79 -11.02 4.58
N SER A 158 -17.22 -9.95 5.24
CA SER A 158 -18.60 -9.74 5.71
C SER A 158 -19.59 -9.36 4.59
N GLY A 159 -19.10 -9.07 3.38
CA GLY A 159 -19.94 -8.76 2.22
C GLY A 159 -20.66 -7.41 2.32
N GLU A 160 -20.05 -6.42 2.96
CA GLU A 160 -20.65 -5.11 3.25
C GLU A 160 -20.88 -4.21 2.03
N GLY A 161 -20.31 -4.58 0.87
CA GLY A 161 -20.41 -3.86 -0.39
C GLY A 161 -20.46 -4.81 -1.60
N ASP A 162 -20.76 -4.25 -2.76
CA ASP A 162 -20.72 -4.96 -4.04
C ASP A 162 -19.27 -5.19 -4.50
N ALA A 163 -18.38 -4.24 -4.20
CA ALA A 163 -16.94 -4.40 -4.28
C ALA A 163 -16.25 -3.70 -3.11
N VAL A 164 -15.08 -4.21 -2.73
CA VAL A 164 -14.20 -3.61 -1.72
C VAL A 164 -12.83 -3.41 -2.32
N VAL A 165 -12.29 -2.20 -2.20
CA VAL A 165 -10.94 -1.85 -2.63
C VAL A 165 -9.99 -2.05 -1.46
N ILE A 166 -8.96 -2.87 -1.60
CA ILE A 166 -8.08 -3.30 -0.50
C ILE A 166 -6.61 -3.14 -0.91
N ASN A 167 -5.81 -2.48 -0.07
CA ASN A 167 -4.35 -2.47 -0.20
C ASN A 167 -3.81 -3.91 -0.10
N THR A 168 -2.80 -4.26 -0.90
CA THR A 168 -2.35 -5.65 -1.02
C THR A 168 -1.81 -6.23 0.28
N ASN A 169 -1.07 -5.44 1.06
CA ASN A 169 -0.64 -5.80 2.41
C ASN A 169 -1.81 -6.33 3.26
N TYR A 170 -2.95 -5.62 3.27
CA TYR A 170 -4.13 -5.97 4.05
C TYR A 170 -4.96 -7.09 3.43
N ALA A 171 -4.98 -7.20 2.09
CA ALA A 171 -5.59 -8.35 1.42
C ALA A 171 -4.85 -9.65 1.78
N LEU A 172 -3.51 -9.63 1.75
CA LEU A 172 -2.67 -10.76 2.13
C LEU A 172 -2.79 -11.08 3.62
N GLU A 173 -2.69 -10.07 4.49
CA GLU A 173 -2.84 -10.23 5.95
C GLU A 173 -4.22 -10.79 6.33
N GLY A 174 -5.28 -10.31 5.66
CA GLY A 174 -6.65 -10.77 5.87
C GLY A 174 -6.99 -12.10 5.19
N GLY A 175 -6.05 -12.73 4.48
CA GLY A 175 -6.27 -14.01 3.80
C GLY A 175 -7.24 -13.95 2.62
N VAL A 176 -7.41 -12.78 2.00
CA VAL A 176 -8.23 -12.62 0.80
C VAL A 176 -7.60 -13.40 -0.35
N ASP A 177 -8.36 -14.30 -0.96
CA ASP A 177 -7.92 -15.03 -2.15
C ASP A 177 -7.89 -14.08 -3.37
N ILE A 178 -6.73 -13.45 -3.58
CA ILE A 178 -6.53 -12.40 -4.58
C ILE A 178 -6.84 -12.90 -5.99
N GLY A 179 -6.38 -14.11 -6.34
CA GLY A 179 -6.60 -14.68 -7.68
C GLY A 179 -8.06 -15.05 -7.95
N LYS A 180 -8.82 -15.40 -6.91
CA LYS A 180 -10.23 -15.79 -7.03
C LYS A 180 -11.20 -14.60 -7.02
N TYR A 181 -10.91 -13.59 -6.20
CA TYR A 181 -11.86 -12.50 -5.93
C TYR A 181 -11.45 -11.13 -6.47
N GLY A 182 -10.21 -10.96 -6.93
CA GLY A 182 -9.77 -9.75 -7.60
C GLY A 182 -10.50 -9.56 -8.94
N ILE A 183 -11.14 -8.41 -9.12
CA ILE A 183 -11.91 -8.05 -10.32
C ILE A 183 -11.29 -6.90 -11.12
N ALA A 184 -10.36 -6.17 -10.52
CA ALA A 184 -9.49 -5.18 -11.15
C ALA A 184 -8.32 -4.85 -10.21
N PHE A 185 -7.24 -4.34 -10.77
CA PHE A 185 -6.04 -3.92 -10.04
C PHE A 185 -5.54 -2.59 -10.58
N GLU A 186 -4.81 -1.86 -9.73
CA GLU A 186 -4.01 -0.71 -10.14
C GLU A 186 -3.04 -1.13 -11.27
N GLY A 187 -2.86 -0.26 -12.27
CA GLY A 187 -1.99 -0.56 -13.40
C GLY A 187 -0.51 -0.55 -13.00
N ASP A 188 0.25 -1.55 -13.42
CA ASP A 188 1.67 -1.72 -13.08
C ASP A 188 2.56 -0.52 -13.42
N ASP A 189 2.14 0.29 -14.40
CA ASP A 189 2.81 1.50 -14.86
C ASP A 189 2.76 2.65 -13.84
N VAL A 190 1.79 2.62 -12.92
CA VAL A 190 1.54 3.70 -11.96
C VAL A 190 1.72 3.30 -10.50
N VAL A 191 1.95 2.01 -10.19
CA VAL A 191 2.10 1.54 -8.81
C VAL A 191 3.40 2.09 -8.19
N PRO A 192 3.31 2.90 -7.12
CA PRO A 192 4.50 3.38 -6.42
C PRO A 192 5.14 2.25 -5.60
N ALA A 193 6.45 2.34 -5.41
CA ALA A 193 7.15 1.45 -4.49
C ALA A 193 6.89 1.82 -3.02
N ASN A 194 6.82 0.82 -2.17
CA ASN A 194 6.94 0.93 -0.72
C ASN A 194 8.38 1.31 -0.36
N LEU A 195 8.48 2.21 0.60
CA LEU A 195 9.70 2.90 0.99
C LEU A 195 10.22 2.37 2.32
N VAL A 196 11.54 2.36 2.44
CA VAL A 196 12.22 2.49 3.73
C VAL A 196 12.34 3.98 4.04
N VAL A 197 11.79 4.39 5.17
CA VAL A 197 11.78 5.78 5.61
C VAL A 197 12.52 5.88 6.95
N VAL A 198 13.36 6.90 7.06
CA VAL A 198 14.10 7.25 8.28
C VAL A 198 13.86 8.71 8.63
N ARG A 199 14.30 9.13 9.83
CA ARG A 199 14.41 10.56 10.13
C ARG A 199 15.52 11.21 9.30
N SER A 200 15.34 12.46 8.91
CA SER A 200 16.26 13.15 8.00
C SER A 200 17.71 13.18 8.49
N GLU A 201 17.94 13.27 9.80
CA GLU A 201 19.28 13.24 10.40
C GLU A 201 20.00 11.89 10.26
N ASP A 202 19.26 10.81 9.97
CA ASP A 202 19.76 9.43 9.96
C ASP A 202 20.04 8.90 8.55
N LYS A 203 19.74 9.67 7.51
CA LYS A 203 19.81 9.25 6.10
C LYS A 203 21.18 8.74 5.64
N ASP A 204 22.24 9.27 6.25
CA ASP A 204 23.62 9.00 5.86
C ASP A 204 24.29 7.92 6.72
N LYS A 205 23.58 7.35 7.71
CA LYS A 205 24.10 6.27 8.58
C LYS A 205 24.47 5.05 7.74
N GLU A 206 25.69 4.55 7.95
CA GLU A 206 26.19 3.36 7.23
C GLU A 206 25.35 2.10 7.49
N THR A 207 24.81 1.97 8.70
CA THR A 207 23.88 0.89 9.06
C THR A 207 22.59 0.94 8.24
N ILE A 208 22.06 2.13 7.96
CA ILE A 208 20.86 2.33 7.14
C ILE A 208 21.13 2.00 5.67
N LYS A 209 22.29 2.43 5.13
CA LYS A 209 22.70 2.08 3.77
C LYS A 209 22.82 0.57 3.60
N THR A 210 23.57 -0.07 4.49
CA THR A 210 23.73 -1.53 4.50
C THR A 210 22.39 -2.25 4.63
N PHE A 211 21.48 -1.72 5.47
CA PHE A 211 20.13 -2.25 5.63
C PHE A 211 19.35 -2.23 4.31
N VAL A 212 19.31 -1.09 3.63
CA VAL A 212 18.63 -0.94 2.34
C VAL A 212 19.26 -1.83 1.26
N ASP A 213 20.58 -1.93 1.21
CA ASP A 213 21.29 -2.77 0.25
C ASP A 213 20.93 -4.25 0.41
N VAL A 214 20.78 -4.74 1.64
CA VAL A 214 20.31 -6.11 1.88
C VAL A 214 18.86 -6.28 1.41
N LEU A 215 17.96 -5.32 1.68
CA LEU A 215 16.57 -5.43 1.20
C LEU A 215 16.45 -5.41 -0.33
N LYS A 216 17.42 -4.79 -1.01
CA LYS A 216 17.52 -4.78 -2.47
C LYS A 216 18.32 -5.94 -3.05
N SER A 217 18.93 -6.78 -2.22
CA SER A 217 19.73 -7.91 -2.68
C SER A 217 18.90 -8.91 -3.49
N LYS A 218 19.56 -9.61 -4.42
CA LYS A 218 18.94 -10.62 -5.27
C LYS A 218 18.19 -11.67 -4.44
N GLU A 219 18.76 -12.09 -3.32
CA GLU A 219 18.19 -13.07 -2.39
C GLU A 219 16.82 -12.61 -1.86
N ILE A 220 16.70 -11.34 -1.46
CA ILE A 220 15.43 -10.79 -0.98
C ILE A 220 14.44 -10.56 -2.11
N GLN A 221 14.90 -10.08 -3.27
CA GLN A 221 14.04 -9.91 -4.43
C GLN A 221 13.49 -11.26 -4.93
N ASP A 222 14.29 -12.33 -4.91
CA ASP A 222 13.86 -13.67 -5.27
C ASP A 222 12.87 -14.23 -4.22
N PHE A 223 13.12 -14.03 -2.92
CA PHE A 223 12.16 -14.36 -1.86
C PHE A 223 10.79 -13.71 -2.08
N ILE A 224 10.75 -12.42 -2.41
CA ILE A 224 9.49 -11.69 -2.69
C ILE A 224 8.76 -12.34 -3.87
N LYS A 225 9.46 -12.61 -4.98
CA LYS A 225 8.87 -13.22 -6.18
C LYS A 225 8.29 -14.60 -5.90
N GLU A 226 9.03 -15.46 -5.21
CA GLU A 226 8.62 -16.83 -4.91
C GLU A 226 7.45 -16.87 -3.94
N LYS A 227 7.50 -16.06 -2.88
CA LYS A 227 6.49 -16.10 -1.82
C LYS A 227 5.15 -15.53 -2.26
N TYR A 228 5.15 -14.37 -2.93
CA TYR A 228 3.92 -13.63 -3.22
C TYR A 228 3.39 -13.83 -4.64
N LYS A 229 4.10 -14.59 -5.49
CA LYS A 229 3.64 -15.06 -6.80
C LYS A 229 3.02 -13.95 -7.66
N GLY A 230 3.61 -12.75 -7.63
CA GLY A 230 3.18 -11.59 -8.42
C GLY A 230 2.22 -10.63 -7.72
N SER A 231 1.67 -10.96 -6.53
CA SER A 231 0.86 -10.01 -5.75
C SER A 231 1.71 -8.87 -5.17
N VAL A 232 2.98 -9.16 -4.90
CA VAL A 232 4.00 -8.20 -4.50
C VAL A 232 5.07 -8.20 -5.58
N VAL A 233 5.36 -7.02 -6.14
CA VAL A 233 6.23 -6.87 -7.32
C VAL A 233 7.54 -6.23 -6.89
N THR A 234 8.67 -6.83 -7.26
CA THR A 234 10.00 -6.27 -7.00
C THR A 234 10.22 -5.00 -7.82
N VAL A 235 10.91 -4.01 -7.27
CA VAL A 235 11.43 -2.91 -8.11
C VAL A 235 12.52 -3.50 -9.02
N SER A 236 12.40 -3.29 -10.32
CA SER A 236 13.47 -3.67 -11.26
C SER A 236 14.71 -2.81 -10.98
N GLU A 237 15.91 -3.40 -11.14
CA GLU A 237 17.15 -2.63 -11.27
C GLU A 237 17.07 -1.60 -12.40
#